data_AF-A0A7G1IBU3-F1
#
_entry.id   AF-A0A7G1IBU3-F1
#
_cell.length_a   1.000
_cell.length_b   1.000
_cell.length_c   1.000
_cell.angle_alpha   90.00
_cell.angle_beta   90.00
_cell.angle_gamma   90.00
#
_symmetry.space_group_name_H-M   'P 1'
#
loop_
_entity.id
_entity.type
_entity.pdbx_description
1 polymer ?
#
loop_
_entity_poly.entity_id
_entity_poly.type
_entity_poly.pdbx_seq_one_letter_code
_entity_poly.pdbx_strand_id
1 'polypeptide(L)'
;MYTPDGYMSAQIQSSGRPDYDRPVACGGTTEQAAAAALGYLAYSGRYFVDESTGDIRHEAKLSLVPNYLGQFHLRHSDLDGDKLTLSSELTLPDGRTVYSSLVWKRAEQAGWRVA
;
A
#
# COMPACT_ATOMS: atom_id res chain seq x y z
N MET A 1 3.97 -5.74 1.48
CA MET A 1 4.28 -7.05 2.10
C MET A 1 3.08 -7.97 1.92
N TYR A 2 3.32 -9.24 1.61
CA TYR A 2 2.34 -10.32 1.57
C TYR A 2 2.85 -11.47 2.43
N THR A 3 1.99 -12.09 3.23
CA THR A 3 2.34 -13.16 4.16
C THR A 3 1.62 -14.47 3.80
N PRO A 4 2.22 -15.65 4.09
CA PRO A 4 1.63 -16.94 3.69
C PRO A 4 0.26 -17.26 4.30
N ASP A 5 -0.09 -16.62 5.42
CA ASP A 5 -1.38 -16.75 6.11
C ASP A 5 -2.48 -15.85 5.52
N GLY A 6 -2.24 -15.22 4.35
CA GLY A 6 -3.26 -14.52 3.59
C GLY A 6 -3.43 -13.04 3.96
N TYR A 7 -2.44 -12.44 4.64
CA TYR A 7 -2.44 -11.03 4.98
C TYR A 7 -1.47 -10.22 4.13
N MET A 8 -1.79 -8.94 3.97
CA MET A 8 -0.96 -7.99 3.26
C MET A 8 -0.94 -6.63 3.93
N SER A 9 0.13 -5.88 3.68
CA SER A 9 0.29 -4.49 4.08
C SER A 9 0.94 -3.69 2.95
N ALA A 10 0.32 -2.58 2.57
CA ALA A 10 0.86 -1.59 1.65
C ALA A 10 1.24 -0.34 2.44
N GLN A 11 2.51 0.06 2.34
CA GLN A 11 3.08 1.25 2.97
C GLN A 11 3.90 1.97 1.91
N ILE A 12 3.43 3.12 1.44
CA ILE A 12 4.09 3.91 0.39
C ILE A 12 4.18 5.34 0.88
N GLN A 13 5.36 5.94 0.77
CA GLN A 13 5.61 7.29 1.22
C GLN A 13 6.24 8.15 0.15
N SER A 14 5.79 9.40 0.06
CA SER A 14 6.52 10.42 -0.67
C SER A 14 7.85 10.72 0.03
N SER A 15 8.90 10.90 -0.76
CA SER A 15 10.19 11.42 -0.29
C SER A 15 10.05 12.90 0.09
N GLY A 16 10.80 13.35 1.10
CA GLY A 16 10.88 14.77 1.46
C GLY A 16 9.66 15.33 2.20
N ARG A 17 8.86 14.47 2.85
CA ARG A 17 7.81 14.94 3.77
C ARG A 17 8.46 15.71 4.92
N PRO A 18 7.85 16.83 5.37
CA PRO A 18 8.37 17.57 6.51
C PRO A 18 8.29 16.71 7.77
N ASP A 19 9.32 16.83 8.61
CA ASP A 19 9.29 16.26 9.95
C ASP A 19 8.29 17.02 10.84
N TYR A 20 7.86 16.37 11.90
CA TYR A 20 7.18 17.05 13.00
C TYR A 20 8.19 17.83 13.83
N ASP A 21 7.73 18.92 14.48
CA ASP A 21 8.55 19.70 15.40
C ASP A 21 9.13 18.86 16.54
N ARG A 22 8.39 17.81 16.95
CA ARG A 22 8.83 16.83 17.95
C ARG A 22 8.62 15.41 17.44
N PRO A 23 9.55 14.47 17.69
CA PRO A 23 9.49 13.09 17.18
C PRO A 23 8.53 12.20 18.01
N VAL A 24 7.28 12.63 18.16
CA VAL A 24 6.20 11.89 18.83
C VAL A 24 4.93 11.96 17.98
N ALA A 25 4.03 10.99 18.12
CA ALA A 25 2.84 10.89 17.24
C ALA A 25 1.95 12.14 17.23
N CYS A 26 1.93 12.91 18.32
CA CYS A 26 1.21 14.19 18.47
C CYS A 26 2.16 15.41 18.45
N GLY A 27 3.32 15.26 17.83
CA GLY A 27 4.44 16.20 17.93
C GLY A 27 4.41 17.37 16.95
N GLY A 28 3.59 17.28 15.90
CA GLY A 28 3.51 18.28 14.84
C GLY A 28 2.25 19.15 14.88
N THR A 29 2.27 20.21 14.08
CA THR A 29 1.09 21.06 13.83
C THR A 29 0.04 20.36 12.97
N THR A 30 -1.13 20.97 12.80
CA THR A 30 -2.16 20.49 11.88
C THR A 30 -1.64 20.37 10.45
N GLU A 31 -0.85 21.34 9.99
CA GLU A 31 -0.28 21.37 8.64
C GLU A 31 0.74 20.25 8.44
N GLN A 32 1.61 20.02 9.44
CA GLN A 32 2.56 18.92 9.43
C GLN A 32 1.85 17.56 9.44
N ALA A 33 0.80 17.41 10.26
CA ALA A 33 0.00 16.19 10.29
C ALA A 33 -0.71 15.93 8.96
N ALA A 34 -1.26 16.98 8.33
CA ALA A 34 -1.85 16.88 7.00
C ALA A 34 -0.81 16.49 5.95
N ALA A 35 0.38 17.09 5.95
CA ALA A 35 1.46 16.73 5.04
C ALA A 35 1.94 15.27 5.24
N ALA A 36 2.05 14.84 6.50
CA ALA A 36 2.40 13.46 6.84
C ALA A 36 1.36 12.46 6.31
N ALA A 37 0.07 12.77 6.45
CA ALA A 37 -1.03 11.93 5.98
C ALA A 37 -1.18 11.94 4.45
N LEU A 38 -1.19 13.11 3.81
CA LEU A 38 -1.37 13.26 2.37
C LEU A 38 -0.19 12.71 1.55
N GLY A 39 1.01 12.72 2.12
CA GLY A 39 2.21 12.13 1.51
C GLY A 39 2.38 10.62 1.79
N TYR A 40 1.37 9.94 2.33
CA TYR A 40 1.46 8.53 2.70
C TYR A 40 0.23 7.76 2.22
N LEU A 41 0.45 6.54 1.74
CA LEU A 41 -0.59 5.57 1.48
C LEU A 41 -0.34 4.34 2.33
N ALA A 42 -1.25 4.10 3.28
CA ALA A 42 -1.18 2.98 4.20
C ALA A 42 -2.51 2.24 4.28
N TYR A 43 -2.47 0.94 4.04
CA TYR A 43 -3.57 0.05 4.39
C TYR A 43 -3.06 -1.38 4.59
N SER A 44 -3.80 -2.17 5.35
CA SER A 44 -3.47 -3.57 5.64
C SER A 44 -4.74 -4.39 5.84
N GLY A 45 -4.66 -5.67 5.54
CA GLY A 45 -5.79 -6.58 5.64
C GLY A 45 -5.56 -7.90 4.94
N ARG A 46 -6.63 -8.57 4.54
CA ARG A 46 -6.54 -9.84 3.81
C ARG A 46 -6.35 -9.61 2.33
N TYR A 47 -5.73 -10.56 1.66
CA TYR A 47 -5.71 -10.61 0.20
C TYR A 47 -6.23 -11.95 -0.32
N PHE A 48 -6.75 -11.91 -1.54
CA PHE A 48 -7.28 -13.06 -2.25
C PHE A 48 -6.71 -13.05 -3.66
N VAL A 49 -6.17 -14.18 -4.11
CA VAL A 49 -5.62 -14.34 -5.46
C VAL A 49 -6.59 -15.17 -6.30
N ASP A 50 -6.88 -14.69 -7.50
CA ASP A 50 -7.55 -15.46 -8.54
C ASP A 50 -6.49 -15.88 -9.57
N GLU A 51 -6.05 -17.14 -9.48
CA GLU A 51 -5.01 -17.67 -10.38
C GLU A 51 -5.48 -17.78 -11.84
N SER A 52 -6.79 -17.79 -12.09
CA SER A 52 -7.32 -17.91 -13.45
C SER A 52 -7.21 -16.60 -14.23
N THR A 53 -7.32 -15.46 -13.54
CA THR A 53 -7.21 -14.12 -14.16
C THR A 53 -5.88 -13.44 -13.84
N GLY A 54 -5.15 -13.91 -12.84
CA GLY A 54 -3.98 -13.21 -12.31
C GLY A 54 -4.35 -12.01 -11.43
N ASP A 55 -5.59 -11.92 -10.95
CA ASP A 55 -6.03 -10.80 -10.14
C ASP A 55 -5.79 -11.01 -8.64
N ILE A 56 -5.50 -9.91 -7.96
CA ILE A 56 -5.39 -9.86 -6.51
C ILE A 56 -6.42 -8.87 -5.98
N ARG A 57 -7.21 -9.29 -5.00
CA ARG A 57 -8.16 -8.44 -4.28
C ARG A 57 -7.66 -8.19 -2.87
N HIS A 58 -7.51 -6.92 -2.48
CA HIS A 58 -7.19 -6.53 -1.11
C HIS A 58 -8.44 -6.10 -0.35
N GLU A 59 -8.73 -6.72 0.78
CA GLU A 59 -9.77 -6.30 1.72
C GLU A 59 -9.13 -5.54 2.88
N ALA A 60 -9.24 -4.20 2.87
CA ALA A 60 -8.61 -3.39 3.91
C ALA A 60 -9.36 -3.50 5.25
N LYS A 61 -8.62 -3.82 6.31
CA LYS A 61 -9.08 -3.84 7.72
C LYS A 61 -8.51 -2.69 8.54
N LEU A 62 -7.36 -2.16 8.12
CA LEU A 62 -6.73 -0.95 8.65
C LEU A 62 -6.37 -0.07 7.47
N SER A 63 -6.58 1.24 7.59
CA SER A 63 -6.26 2.18 6.52
C SER A 63 -6.10 3.60 7.08
N LEU A 64 -5.15 4.34 6.51
CA LEU A 64 -5.05 5.78 6.71
C LEU A 64 -6.21 6.52 6.02
N VAL A 65 -6.64 6.03 4.85
CA VAL A 65 -7.82 6.53 4.14
C VAL A 65 -9.05 5.80 4.69
N PRO A 66 -9.93 6.43 5.48
CA PRO A 66 -10.99 5.72 6.19
C PRO A 66 -11.98 5.03 5.24
N ASN A 67 -12.24 5.63 4.07
CA ASN A 67 -13.15 5.11 3.06
C ASN A 67 -12.71 3.79 2.43
N TYR A 68 -11.46 3.37 2.62
CA TYR A 68 -10.97 2.08 2.13
C TYR A 68 -11.42 0.90 3.00
N LEU A 69 -11.84 1.17 4.24
CA LEU A 69 -12.28 0.12 5.15
C LEU A 69 -13.53 -0.60 4.60
N GLY A 70 -13.48 -1.93 4.61
CA GLY A 70 -14.58 -2.77 4.10
C GLY A 70 -14.71 -2.78 2.57
N GLN A 71 -13.82 -2.11 1.85
CA GLN A 71 -13.77 -2.12 0.39
C GLN A 71 -12.75 -3.15 -0.11
N PHE A 72 -13.01 -3.65 -1.31
CA PHE A 72 -12.05 -4.46 -2.07
C PHE A 72 -11.31 -3.57 -3.07
N HIS A 73 -9.98 -3.64 -3.05
CA HIS A 73 -9.15 -3.02 -4.09
C HIS A 73 -8.66 -4.10 -5.04
N LEU A 74 -9.11 -4.04 -6.29
CA LEU A 74 -8.66 -4.92 -7.35
C LEU A 74 -7.31 -4.47 -7.89
N ARG A 75 -6.39 -5.43 -8.02
CA ARG A 75 -5.08 -5.27 -8.63
C ARG A 75 -4.87 -6.37 -9.67
N HIS A 76 -4.55 -6.01 -10.89
CA HIS A 76 -4.02 -6.99 -11.84
C HIS A 76 -2.56 -7.27 -11.46
N SER A 77 -2.18 -8.54 -11.43
CA SER A 77 -0.82 -8.95 -11.09
C SER A 77 -0.11 -9.61 -12.25
N ASP A 78 1.17 -9.29 -12.38
CA ASP A 78 2.11 -9.93 -13.29
C ASP A 78 3.38 -10.25 -12.52
N LEU A 79 3.74 -11.54 -12.45
CA LEU A 79 4.90 -12.03 -11.72
C LEU A 79 5.92 -12.61 -12.70
N ASP A 80 7.03 -11.90 -12.88
CA ASP A 80 8.16 -12.32 -13.70
C ASP A 80 9.38 -12.55 -12.79
N GLY A 81 9.62 -13.82 -12.45
CA GLY A 81 10.70 -14.24 -11.57
C GLY A 81 10.62 -13.61 -10.18
N ASP A 82 11.50 -12.65 -9.90
CA ASP A 82 11.55 -11.91 -8.64
C ASP A 82 10.84 -10.54 -8.68
N LYS A 83 10.24 -10.17 -9.82
CA LYS A 83 9.52 -8.92 -10.00
C LYS A 83 8.02 -9.14 -10.02
N LEU A 84 7.30 -8.39 -9.19
CA LEU A 84 5.84 -8.37 -9.15
C LEU A 84 5.35 -6.98 -9.57
N THR A 85 4.62 -6.91 -10.67
CA THR A 85 3.92 -5.71 -11.10
C THR A 85 2.46 -5.81 -10.65
N LEU A 86 2.00 -4.81 -9.92
CA LEU A 86 0.59 -4.64 -9.57
C LEU A 86 0.05 -3.40 -10.26
N SER A 87 -1.00 -3.55 -11.06
CA SER A 87 -1.68 -2.41 -11.67
C SER A 87 -3.13 -2.29 -11.21
N SER A 88 -3.69 -1.10 -11.28
CA SER A 88 -5.08 -0.83 -10.96
C SER A 88 -5.59 0.31 -11.80
N GLU A 89 -6.84 0.19 -12.21
CA GLU A 89 -7.59 1.22 -12.90
C GLU A 89 -8.64 1.78 -11.95
N LEU A 90 -8.66 3.10 -11.79
CA LEU A 90 -9.66 3.80 -10.98
C LEU A 90 -10.32 4.89 -11.81
N THR A 91 -11.63 4.78 -12.02
CA THR A 91 -12.44 5.86 -12.57
C THR A 91 -12.79 6.85 -11.46
N LEU A 92 -12.34 8.09 -11.61
CA LEU A 92 -12.62 9.19 -10.69
C LEU A 92 -14.05 9.73 -10.91
N PRO A 93 -14.64 10.42 -9.91
CA PRO A 93 -15.97 11.02 -10.05
C PRO A 93 -16.11 12.03 -11.20
N ASP A 94 -15.00 12.61 -11.65
CA ASP A 94 -14.95 13.54 -12.79
C ASP A 94 -14.87 12.85 -14.16
N GLY A 95 -14.95 11.52 -14.19
CA GLY A 95 -14.91 10.70 -15.40
C GLY A 95 -13.52 10.37 -15.92
N ARG A 96 -12.45 10.87 -15.28
CA ARG A 96 -11.08 10.48 -15.65
C ARG A 96 -10.75 9.09 -15.13
N THR A 97 -10.09 8.29 -15.96
CA THR A 97 -9.49 7.02 -15.54
C THR A 97 -8.04 7.22 -15.14
N VAL A 98 -7.70 6.81 -13.92
CA VAL A 98 -6.33 6.79 -13.41
C VAL A 98 -5.82 5.37 -13.44
N TYR A 99 -4.71 5.16 -14.15
CA TYR A 99 -3.95 3.92 -14.12
C TYR A 99 -2.80 4.08 -13.13
N SER A 100 -2.75 3.21 -12.13
CA SER A 100 -1.62 3.12 -11.20
C SER A 100 -0.90 1.81 -11.40
N SER A 101 0.43 1.84 -11.41
CA SER A 101 1.27 0.64 -11.40
C SER A 101 2.30 0.73 -10.29
N LEU A 102 2.58 -0.42 -9.68
CA LEU A 102 3.55 -0.58 -8.63
C LEU A 102 4.39 -1.82 -8.92
N VAL A 103 5.69 -1.62 -9.11
CA VAL A 103 6.63 -2.69 -9.41
C VAL A 103 7.43 -2.98 -8.15
N TRP A 104 7.33 -4.21 -7.67
CA TRP A 104 8.10 -4.73 -6.55
C TRP A 104 9.19 -5.65 -7.06
N LYS A 105 10.34 -5.60 -6.40
CA LYS A 105 11.33 -6.68 -6.45
C LYS A 105 11.29 -7.42 -5.11
N ARG A 106 11.31 -8.75 -5.15
CA ARG A 106 11.39 -9.57 -3.95
C ARG A 106 12.63 -9.17 -3.15
N ALA A 107 12.44 -8.84 -1.88
CA ALA A 107 13.54 -8.57 -0.99
C ALA A 107 14.39 -9.84 -0.81
N GLU A 108 15.70 -9.69 -0.80
CA GLU A 108 16.60 -10.77 -0.41
C GLU A 108 16.36 -11.11 1.06
N GLN A 109 16.49 -12.39 1.38
CA GLN A 109 16.35 -12.85 2.75
C GLN A 109 17.53 -12.31 3.55
N ALA A 110 17.30 -11.26 4.33
CA ALA A 110 18.32 -10.75 5.24
C ALA A 110 18.61 -11.83 6.28
N GLY A 111 19.86 -12.28 6.35
CA GLY A 111 20.34 -13.20 7.38
C GLY A 111 20.33 -12.49 8.73
N TRP A 112 19.18 -12.46 9.40
CA TRP A 112 19.10 -11.99 10.78
C TRP A 112 19.72 -13.04 11.70
N ARG A 113 20.91 -12.73 12.23
CA ARG A 113 21.42 -13.35 13.44
C ARG A 113 20.87 -12.55 14.62
N VAL A 114 20.01 -13.18 15.42
CA VAL A 114 19.72 -12.69 16.77
C VAL A 114 21.03 -12.84 17.56
N ALA A 115 21.57 -11.75 18.09
CA ALA A 115 22.59 -11.80 19.13
C ALA A 115 21.91 -11.98 20.50
#